data_AF-A0A9P7BTM3-F1
#
_entry.id   AF-A0A9P7BTM3-F1
#
_cell.length_a   1.000
_cell.length_b   1.000
_cell.length_c   1.000
_cell.angle_alpha   90.00
_cell.angle_beta   90.00
_cell.angle_gamma   90.00
#
_symmetry.space_group_name_H-M   'P 1'
#
loop_
_entity.id
_entity.type
_entity.pdbx_description
1 polymer ?
#
loop_
_entity_poly.entity_id
_entity_poly.type
_entity_poly.pdbx_seq_one_letter_code
_entity_poly.pdbx_strand_id
1 'polypeptide(L)'
;MARPRSDRGRLRHQGVILKKQEGQKMYENLHFREAKEVQGKSIPIGMGEDGDTCPVRTLKLFLEKTNQIRRKLSDEHTLFLVYIVDSKKVSSIKPITMANWIQQMMREAGVNAKYKAHSIRAAASAKAIQKGNTIQSVKKHANWSLNTNIFENFYYKPVGTTSTSTNITNSILTAENQIL
;
A
#
# COMPACT_ATOMS: atom_id res chain seq x y z
N MET A 1 1.36 5.64 -2.45
CA MET A 1 1.43 4.49 -1.49
C MET A 1 2.43 4.79 -0.37
N ALA A 2 2.12 4.42 0.88
CA ALA A 2 2.89 4.78 2.08
C ALA A 2 3.87 3.67 2.53
N ARG A 3 5.12 4.03 2.85
CA ARG A 3 6.17 3.12 3.35
C ARG A 3 5.81 2.60 4.74
N PRO A 4 6.04 1.30 5.03
CA PRO A 4 5.76 0.70 6.34
C PRO A 4 6.32 1.48 7.54
N ARG A 5 7.62 1.77 7.52
CA ARG A 5 8.31 2.38 8.68
C ARG A 5 8.12 3.90 8.72
N SER A 6 8.61 4.61 7.70
CA SER A 6 8.70 6.07 7.73
C SER A 6 7.36 6.79 7.64
N ASP A 7 6.35 6.16 7.03
CA ASP A 7 5.07 6.84 6.78
C ASP A 7 3.97 6.21 7.65
N ARG A 8 3.65 4.93 7.43
CA ARG A 8 2.54 4.27 8.17
C ARG A 8 2.82 4.14 9.66
N GLY A 9 4.06 3.83 10.02
CA GLY A 9 4.49 3.75 11.42
C GLY A 9 4.57 5.09 12.16
N ARG A 10 4.45 6.22 11.44
CA ARG A 10 4.45 7.58 12.01
C ARG A 10 3.16 8.35 11.74
N LEU A 11 2.21 7.76 11.01
CA LEU A 11 0.93 8.37 10.71
C LEU A 11 0.22 8.65 12.03
N ARG A 12 -0.10 9.93 12.29
CA ARG A 12 -0.82 10.35 13.50
C ARG A 12 -2.30 10.06 13.35
N HIS A 13 -2.99 9.85 14.47
CA HIS A 13 -4.44 9.67 14.46
C HIS A 13 -5.17 10.86 13.80
N GLN A 14 -4.75 12.09 14.14
CA GLN A 14 -5.26 13.33 13.54
C GLN A 14 -4.96 13.47 12.03
N GLY A 15 -4.03 12.65 11.50
CA GLY A 15 -3.74 12.61 10.07
C GLY A 15 -4.81 11.86 9.26
N VAL A 16 -5.79 11.21 9.90
CA VAL A 16 -6.86 10.52 9.20
C VAL A 16 -8.06 11.44 9.05
N ILE A 17 -8.39 11.79 7.81
CA ILE A 17 -9.53 12.66 7.48
C ILE A 17 -10.55 11.84 6.70
N LEU A 18 -11.66 11.49 7.35
CA LEU A 18 -12.78 10.81 6.70
C LEU A 18 -13.63 11.84 5.95
N LYS A 19 -13.85 11.63 4.66
CA LYS A 19 -14.71 12.50 3.84
C LYS A 19 -15.82 11.67 3.18
N LYS A 20 -16.99 12.27 3.03
CA LYS A 20 -18.10 11.72 2.26
C LYS A 20 -18.16 12.45 0.92
N GLN A 21 -18.17 11.72 -0.18
CA GLN A 21 -18.45 12.31 -1.49
C GLN A 21 -19.96 12.38 -1.71
N GLU A 22 -20.44 13.44 -2.37
CA GLU A 22 -21.80 13.50 -2.89
C GLU A 22 -22.00 12.32 -3.86
N GLY A 23 -22.95 11.42 -3.55
CA GLY A 23 -23.17 10.17 -4.29
C GLY A 23 -22.81 8.85 -3.56
N GLN A 24 -22.84 8.84 -2.22
CA GLN A 24 -22.71 7.66 -1.32
C GLN A 24 -21.33 7.02 -1.15
N LYS A 25 -20.34 7.23 -2.03
CA LYS A 25 -19.01 6.62 -1.84
C LYS A 25 -18.17 7.45 -0.86
N MET A 26 -18.00 6.96 0.36
CA MET A 26 -17.03 7.49 1.33
C MET A 26 -15.61 7.25 0.84
N TYR A 27 -14.71 8.18 1.13
CA TYR A 27 -13.28 7.99 0.91
C TYR A 27 -12.50 8.56 2.09
N GLU A 28 -11.34 7.97 2.35
CA GLU A 28 -10.48 8.37 3.45
C GLU A 28 -9.23 9.05 2.91
N ASN A 29 -8.94 10.24 3.41
CA ASN A 29 -7.70 10.92 3.14
C ASN A 29 -6.73 10.66 4.29
N LEU A 30 -5.70 9.88 4.01
CA LEU A 30 -4.58 9.72 4.93
C LEU A 30 -3.56 10.83 4.66
N HIS A 31 -3.49 11.78 5.58
CA HIS A 31 -2.54 12.88 5.58
C HIS A 31 -1.33 12.55 6.44
N PHE A 32 -0.17 12.46 5.81
CA PHE A 32 1.11 12.22 6.44
C PHE A 32 1.84 13.56 6.54
N ARG A 33 1.99 14.11 7.75
CA ARG A 33 2.71 15.38 7.99
C ARG A 33 4.22 15.25 7.78
N GLU A 34 4.81 14.17 8.29
CA GLU A 34 6.25 13.86 8.19
C GLU A 34 6.51 12.73 7.19
N ALA A 35 6.08 12.91 5.95
CA ALA A 35 6.35 11.93 4.91
C ALA A 35 7.84 11.90 4.54
N LYS A 36 8.40 10.71 4.31
CA LYS A 36 9.76 10.62 3.76
C LYS A 36 9.77 11.20 2.34
N GLU A 37 10.77 12.03 2.04
CA GLU A 37 11.07 12.67 0.73
C GLU A 37 10.23 13.87 0.30
N VAL A 38 9.17 14.26 1.04
CA VAL A 38 8.34 15.45 0.72
C VAL A 38 7.83 16.14 1.99
N GLN A 39 7.58 17.47 1.94
CA GLN A 39 6.91 18.22 2.99
C GLN A 39 5.41 17.87 3.01
N GLY A 40 5.10 16.70 3.55
CA GLY A 40 3.75 16.18 3.66
C GLY A 40 3.22 15.50 2.40
N LYS A 41 2.28 14.56 2.59
CA LYS A 41 1.53 13.94 1.48
C LYS A 41 0.14 13.52 1.93
N SER A 42 -0.81 13.56 1.00
CA SER A 42 -2.17 13.04 1.20
C SER A 42 -2.43 11.90 0.22
N ILE A 43 -3.00 10.81 0.71
CA ILE A 43 -3.38 9.67 -0.12
C ILE A 43 -4.89 9.46 0.03
N PRO A 44 -5.70 9.70 -1.02
CA PRO A 44 -7.09 9.32 -1.02
C PRO A 44 -7.21 7.80 -1.17
N ILE A 45 -8.05 7.18 -0.34
CA ILE A 45 -8.39 5.76 -0.39
C ILE A 45 -9.90 5.68 -0.58
N GLY A 46 -10.34 5.19 -1.73
CA GLY A 46 -11.76 4.91 -1.99
C GLY A 46 -12.22 3.64 -1.28
N MET A 47 -13.52 3.55 -0.98
CA MET A 47 -14.11 2.28 -0.54
C MET A 47 -13.95 1.21 -1.62
N GLY A 48 -13.47 0.03 -1.22
CA GLY A 48 -13.48 -1.16 -2.03
C GLY A 48 -14.89 -1.76 -2.14
N GLU A 49 -15.11 -2.58 -3.16
CA GLU A 49 -16.40 -3.25 -3.42
C GLU A 49 -16.65 -4.41 -2.46
N ASP A 50 -15.58 -5.09 -2.03
CA ASP A 50 -15.64 -6.16 -1.05
C ASP A 50 -15.66 -5.60 0.37
N GLY A 51 -16.78 -5.83 1.06
CA GLY A 51 -17.03 -5.34 2.41
C GLY A 51 -16.10 -5.91 3.48
N ASP A 52 -15.48 -7.08 3.27
CA ASP A 52 -14.64 -7.75 4.27
C ASP A 52 -13.15 -7.39 4.12
N THR A 53 -12.73 -6.97 2.92
CA THR A 53 -11.35 -6.55 2.64
C THR A 53 -11.21 -5.04 2.44
N CYS A 54 -12.31 -4.28 2.58
CA CYS A 54 -12.32 -2.83 2.40
C CYS A 54 -11.45 -2.11 3.45
N PRO A 55 -10.33 -1.48 3.06
CA PRO A 55 -9.43 -0.80 4.00
C PRO A 55 -10.10 0.38 4.71
N VAL A 56 -11.04 1.06 4.03
CA VAL A 56 -11.81 2.17 4.58
C VAL A 56 -12.75 1.70 5.69
N ARG A 57 -13.52 0.64 5.45
CA ARG A 57 -14.43 0.09 6.46
C ARG A 57 -13.65 -0.43 7.66
N THR A 58 -12.56 -1.14 7.41
CA THR A 58 -11.68 -1.67 8.47
C THR A 58 -11.05 -0.55 9.30
N LEU A 59 -10.59 0.54 8.66
CA LEU A 59 -10.03 1.67 9.39
C LEU A 59 -11.09 2.37 10.23
N LYS A 60 -12.27 2.64 9.68
CA LYS A 60 -13.39 3.21 10.42
C LYS A 60 -13.73 2.38 11.66
N LEU A 61 -13.89 1.06 11.50
CA LEU A 61 -14.19 0.15 12.61
C LEU A 61 -13.08 0.16 13.67
N PHE A 62 -11.82 0.20 13.24
CA PHE A 62 -10.68 0.30 14.16
C PHE A 62 -10.70 1.60 14.95
N LEU A 63 -10.99 2.73 14.32
CA LEU A 63 -11.10 4.04 14.99
C LEU A 63 -12.24 4.06 16.00
N GLU A 64 -13.40 3.50 15.65
CA GLU A 64 -14.55 3.37 16.55
C GLU A 64 -14.21 2.53 17.78
N LYS A 65 -13.66 1.33 17.57
CA LYS A 65 -13.29 0.41 18.67
C LYS A 65 -12.18 0.97 19.57
N THR A 66 -11.32 1.84 19.05
CA THR A 66 -10.23 2.44 19.82
C THR A 66 -10.55 3.84 20.35
N ASN A 67 -11.75 4.37 20.14
CA ASN A 67 -12.10 5.76 20.50
C ASN A 67 -11.89 6.04 21.99
N GLN A 68 -12.38 5.14 22.86
CA GLN A 68 -12.33 5.35 24.32
C GLN A 68 -10.90 5.38 24.85
N ILE A 69 -10.03 4.48 24.39
CA ILE A 69 -8.64 4.40 24.87
C ILE A 69 -7.79 5.57 24.37
N ARG A 70 -8.11 6.13 23.19
CA ARG A 70 -7.40 7.29 22.62
C ARG A 70 -7.56 8.57 23.43
N ARG A 71 -8.67 8.75 24.14
CA ARG A 71 -8.92 9.93 24.99
C ARG A 71 -7.89 10.11 26.11
N LYS A 72 -7.19 9.02 26.48
CA LYS A 72 -6.16 9.01 27.51
C LYS A 72 -4.75 9.22 26.96
N LEU A 73 -4.59 9.30 25.63
CA LEU A 73 -3.30 9.47 24.97
C LEU A 73 -3.09 10.95 24.60
N SER A 74 -1.84 11.33 24.35
CA SER A 74 -1.53 12.65 23.81
C SER A 74 -2.13 12.83 22.42
N ASP A 75 -2.43 14.07 22.03
CA ASP A 75 -2.96 14.40 20.70
C ASP A 75 -2.04 13.96 19.54
N GLU A 76 -0.76 13.80 19.84
CA GLU A 76 0.28 13.41 18.88
C GLU A 76 0.46 11.89 18.72
N HIS A 77 -0.44 11.10 19.28
CA HIS A 77 -0.35 9.64 19.20
C HIS A 77 -0.50 9.12 17.75
N THR A 78 0.19 8.01 17.48
CA THR A 78 0.11 7.35 16.18
C THR A 78 -1.27 6.74 15.95
N LEU A 79 -1.66 6.61 14.69
CA LEU A 79 -2.90 5.95 14.29
C LEU A 79 -2.96 4.54 14.86
N PHE A 80 -1.90 3.76 14.69
CA PHE A 80 -1.81 2.41 15.23
C PHE A 80 -1.28 2.42 16.66
N LEU A 81 -1.78 1.51 17.49
CA LEU A 81 -1.49 1.45 18.93
C LEU A 81 -1.02 0.04 19.31
N VAL A 82 -0.14 -0.06 20.30
CA VAL A 82 0.23 -1.34 20.94
C VAL A 82 -0.53 -1.53 22.24
N TYR A 83 -0.61 -2.79 22.70
CA TYR A 83 -1.20 -3.19 23.97
C TYR A 83 -2.66 -2.75 24.16
N ILE A 84 -3.45 -2.72 23.08
CA ILE A 84 -4.85 -2.25 23.06
C ILE A 84 -5.79 -2.99 24.02
N VAL A 85 -5.41 -4.20 24.47
CA VAL A 85 -6.18 -5.01 25.43
C VAL A 85 -6.04 -4.48 26.85
N ASP A 86 -4.85 -4.01 27.24
CA ASP A 86 -4.60 -3.43 28.57
C ASP A 86 -4.60 -1.90 28.45
N SER A 87 -5.75 -1.29 28.75
CA SER A 87 -5.96 0.16 28.63
C SER A 87 -4.93 1.01 29.39
N LYS A 88 -4.23 0.45 30.39
CA LYS A 88 -3.21 1.16 31.17
C LYS A 88 -1.84 1.18 30.48
N LYS A 89 -1.59 0.26 29.54
CA LYS A 89 -0.31 0.12 28.82
C LYS A 89 -0.37 0.58 27.37
N VAL A 90 -1.54 1.03 26.91
CA VAL A 90 -1.75 1.50 25.54
C VAL A 90 -0.78 2.62 25.22
N SER A 91 -0.11 2.50 24.09
CA SER A 91 0.82 3.53 23.60
C SER A 91 0.94 3.49 22.08
N SER A 92 1.50 4.57 21.53
CA SER A 92 1.84 4.67 20.11
C SER A 92 2.81 3.57 19.67
N ILE A 93 2.65 3.06 18.46
CA ILE A 93 3.59 2.10 17.91
C ILE A 93 4.92 2.77 17.56
N LYS A 94 6.01 2.00 17.58
CA LYS A 94 7.26 2.41 16.93
C LYS A 94 7.20 2.08 15.43
N PRO A 95 7.90 2.84 14.56
CA PRO A 95 8.00 2.52 13.13
C PRO A 95 8.42 1.09 12.81
N ILE A 96 9.30 0.51 13.62
CA ILE A 96 9.76 -0.88 13.48
C ILE A 96 8.63 -1.88 13.74
N THR A 97 7.74 -1.60 14.70
CA THR A 97 6.60 -2.45 15.05
C THR A 97 5.68 -2.64 13.85
N MET A 98 5.33 -1.56 13.14
CA MET A 98 4.53 -1.63 11.90
C MET A 98 5.16 -2.58 10.86
N ALA A 99 6.48 -2.45 10.63
CA ALA A 99 7.16 -3.30 9.68
C ALA A 99 7.22 -4.77 10.12
N ASN A 100 7.29 -5.03 11.43
CA ASN A 100 7.29 -6.37 11.99
C ASN A 100 5.91 -7.02 11.89
N TRP A 101 4.83 -6.29 12.17
CA TRP A 101 3.46 -6.78 11.96
C TRP A 101 3.20 -7.14 10.51
N ILE A 102 3.60 -6.28 9.58
CA ILE A 102 3.46 -6.58 8.14
C ILE A 102 4.22 -7.86 7.77
N GLN A 103 5.46 -8.02 8.24
CA GLN A 103 6.24 -9.24 7.95
C GLN A 103 5.66 -10.48 8.63
N GLN A 104 5.08 -10.33 9.81
CA GLN A 104 4.39 -11.42 10.51
C GLN A 104 3.17 -11.88 9.72
N MET A 105 2.30 -10.96 9.30
CA MET A 105 1.14 -11.27 8.44
C MET A 105 1.56 -11.92 7.11
N MET A 106 2.67 -11.46 6.51
CA MET A 106 3.22 -12.10 5.31
C MET A 106 3.61 -13.57 5.57
N ARG A 107 4.31 -13.85 6.68
CA ARG A 107 4.69 -15.22 7.05
C ARG A 107 3.48 -16.10 7.31
N GLU A 108 2.49 -15.57 8.03
CA GLU A 108 1.23 -16.28 8.32
C GLU A 108 0.46 -16.59 7.03
N ALA A 109 0.54 -15.73 6.02
CA ALA A 109 -0.02 -15.96 4.70
C ALA A 109 0.85 -16.88 3.80
N GLY A 110 1.88 -17.54 4.34
CA GLY A 110 2.75 -18.45 3.60
C GLY A 110 3.78 -17.76 2.68
N VAL A 111 3.95 -16.44 2.79
CA VAL A 111 4.96 -15.71 2.01
C VAL A 111 6.34 -15.96 2.61
N ASN A 112 7.29 -16.37 1.76
CA ASN A 112 8.66 -16.66 2.15
C ASN A 112 9.33 -15.47 2.88
N ALA A 113 10.07 -15.76 3.96
CA ALA A 113 10.72 -14.78 4.83
C ALA A 113 11.80 -13.90 4.14
N LYS A 114 12.25 -14.26 2.93
CA LYS A 114 13.11 -13.42 2.09
C LYS A 114 12.42 -12.11 1.69
N TYR A 115 11.10 -12.12 1.56
CA TYR A 115 10.32 -10.91 1.28
C TYR A 115 10.10 -10.12 2.56
N LYS A 116 10.26 -8.80 2.46
CA LYS A 116 10.11 -7.88 3.59
C LYS A 116 8.90 -6.98 3.39
N ALA A 117 8.56 -6.17 4.40
CA ALA A 117 7.41 -5.28 4.33
C ALA A 117 7.38 -4.34 3.12
N HIS A 118 8.56 -3.99 2.55
CA HIS A 118 8.63 -3.17 1.33
C HIS A 118 8.25 -3.95 0.06
N SER A 119 8.36 -5.27 0.05
CA SER A 119 8.04 -6.12 -1.10
C SER A 119 6.55 -6.05 -1.48
N ILE A 120 5.66 -5.81 -0.52
CA ILE A 120 4.21 -5.60 -0.79
C ILE A 120 3.98 -4.45 -1.76
N ARG A 121 4.76 -3.36 -1.66
CA ARG A 121 4.62 -2.21 -2.57
C ARG A 121 4.93 -2.60 -4.01
N ALA A 122 6.01 -3.36 -4.22
CA ALA A 122 6.38 -3.86 -5.54
C ALA A 122 5.28 -4.79 -6.09
N ALA A 123 4.86 -5.77 -5.29
CA ALA A 123 3.85 -6.76 -5.69
C ALA A 123 2.49 -6.11 -6.02
N ALA A 124 2.00 -5.19 -5.19
CA ALA A 124 0.73 -4.50 -5.44
C ALA A 124 0.77 -3.65 -6.71
N SER A 125 1.86 -2.91 -6.93
CA SER A 125 2.03 -2.11 -8.16
C SER A 125 2.13 -2.98 -9.41
N ALA A 126 2.88 -4.08 -9.36
CA ALA A 126 2.96 -5.04 -10.47
C ALA A 126 1.59 -5.66 -10.77
N LYS A 127 0.84 -6.05 -9.73
CA LYS A 127 -0.51 -6.60 -9.89
C LYS A 127 -1.50 -5.60 -10.49
N ALA A 128 -1.41 -4.32 -10.11
CA ALA A 128 -2.25 -3.27 -10.70
C ALA A 128 -2.00 -3.13 -12.21
N ILE A 129 -0.74 -3.20 -12.65
CA ILE A 129 -0.38 -3.18 -14.08
C ILE A 129 -0.89 -4.43 -14.80
N GLN A 130 -0.73 -5.60 -14.21
CA GLN A 130 -1.31 -6.86 -14.74
C GLN A 130 -2.83 -6.80 -14.88
N LYS A 131 -3.50 -5.95 -14.10
CA LYS A 131 -4.95 -5.70 -14.18
C LYS A 131 -5.32 -4.56 -15.15
N GLY A 132 -4.39 -4.12 -15.99
CA GLY A 132 -4.64 -3.16 -17.07
C GLY A 132 -4.41 -1.69 -16.72
N ASN A 133 -3.92 -1.38 -15.52
CA ASN A 133 -3.59 0.01 -15.17
C ASN A 133 -2.30 0.45 -15.84
N THR A 134 -2.25 1.69 -16.33
CA THR A 134 -1.02 2.24 -16.92
C THR A 134 0.07 2.41 -15.87
N ILE A 135 1.33 2.26 -16.31
CA ILE A 135 2.51 2.48 -15.44
C ILE A 135 2.47 3.90 -14.85
N GLN A 136 2.10 4.91 -15.64
CA GLN A 136 1.99 6.29 -15.19
C GLN A 136 0.94 6.46 -14.08
N SER A 137 -0.25 5.85 -14.22
CA SER A 137 -1.29 5.87 -13.20
C SER A 137 -0.80 5.21 -11.90
N VAL A 138 -0.13 4.06 -12.01
CA VAL A 138 0.45 3.36 -10.86
C VAL A 138 1.56 4.17 -10.21
N LYS A 139 2.44 4.83 -10.98
CA LYS A 139 3.48 5.73 -10.44
C LYS A 139 2.87 6.92 -9.72
N LYS A 140 1.86 7.57 -10.28
CA LYS A 140 1.11 8.66 -9.63
C LYS A 140 0.48 8.19 -8.32
N HIS A 141 -0.24 7.07 -8.34
CA HIS A 141 -0.86 6.49 -7.14
C HIS A 141 0.16 6.06 -6.08
N ALA A 142 1.29 5.49 -6.51
CA ALA A 142 2.36 5.07 -5.64
C ALA A 142 3.18 6.25 -5.08
N ASN A 143 3.05 7.45 -5.66
CA ASN A 143 3.92 8.61 -5.43
C ASN A 143 5.38 8.31 -5.81
N TRP A 144 5.58 7.74 -7.00
CA TRP A 144 6.88 7.63 -7.67
C TRP A 144 7.04 8.78 -8.66
N SER A 145 8.28 9.22 -8.89
CA SER A 145 8.57 10.19 -9.94
C SER A 145 8.15 9.62 -11.29
N LEU A 146 7.38 10.39 -12.06
CA LEU A 146 6.98 10.01 -13.40
C LEU A 146 8.17 9.98 -14.37
N ASN A 147 9.20 10.79 -14.09
CA ASN A 147 10.32 11.05 -14.98
C ASN A 147 11.50 10.10 -14.77
N THR A 148 11.41 9.13 -13.84
CA THR A 148 12.50 8.18 -13.57
C THR A 148 12.05 6.74 -13.76
N ASN A 149 12.97 5.88 -14.22
CA ASN A 149 12.72 4.45 -14.42
C ASN A 149 12.96 3.61 -13.15
N ILE A 150 12.98 4.23 -11.96
CA ILE A 150 13.28 3.53 -10.70
C ILE A 150 12.21 2.46 -10.42
N PHE A 151 10.95 2.76 -10.73
CA PHE A 151 9.87 1.79 -10.54
C PHE A 151 10.07 0.58 -11.46
N GLU A 152 10.30 0.85 -12.74
CA GLU A 152 10.44 -0.12 -13.80
C GLU A 152 11.65 -1.04 -13.54
N ASN A 153 12.78 -0.46 -13.14
CA ASN A 153 14.03 -1.21 -12.93
C ASN A 153 14.02 -2.06 -11.65
N PHE A 154 13.43 -1.57 -10.55
CA PHE A 154 13.59 -2.21 -9.24
C PHE A 154 12.30 -2.84 -8.69
N TYR A 155 11.14 -2.36 -9.09
CA TYR A 155 9.86 -2.72 -8.48
C TYR A 155 8.90 -3.42 -9.45
N TYR A 156 8.97 -3.16 -10.75
CA TYR A 156 8.17 -3.84 -11.75
C TYR A 156 8.81 -5.18 -12.14
N LYS A 157 8.27 -6.27 -11.59
CA LYS A 157 8.69 -7.64 -11.90
C LYS A 157 7.48 -8.45 -12.37
N PRO A 158 7.07 -8.32 -13.64
CA PRO A 158 5.94 -9.08 -14.16
C PRO A 158 6.25 -10.58 -14.12
N VAL A 159 5.32 -11.36 -13.57
CA VAL A 159 5.40 -12.82 -13.57
C VAL A 159 4.77 -13.33 -14.86
N GLY A 160 5.49 -14.16 -15.64
CA GLY A 160 4.97 -14.77 -16.87
C GLY A 160 5.53 -14.23 -18.19
N THR A 161 6.84 -13.96 -18.28
CA THR A 161 7.49 -13.50 -19.52
C THR A 161 7.67 -14.59 -20.58
N THR A 162 7.43 -15.85 -20.25
CA THR A 162 7.63 -16.99 -21.16
C THR A 162 6.70 -16.96 -22.37
N SER A 163 5.43 -16.56 -22.21
CA SER A 163 4.50 -16.48 -23.34
C SER A 163 4.87 -15.35 -24.31
N THR A 164 5.36 -14.22 -23.80
CA THR A 164 5.83 -13.10 -24.62
C THR A 164 7.12 -13.46 -25.35
N SER A 165 8.06 -14.14 -24.70
CA SER A 165 9.26 -14.63 -25.39
C SER A 165 8.90 -15.64 -26.47
N THR A 166 7.99 -16.58 -26.20
CA THR A 166 7.54 -17.55 -27.22
C THR A 166 6.84 -16.86 -28.38
N ASN A 167 5.99 -15.85 -28.14
CA ASN A 167 5.35 -15.09 -29.23
C ASN A 167 6.34 -14.28 -30.06
N ILE A 168 7.33 -13.64 -29.43
CA ILE A 168 8.38 -12.90 -30.14
C ILE A 168 9.25 -13.87 -30.95
N THR A 169 9.71 -14.96 -30.33
CA THR A 169 10.49 -16.00 -31.00
C THR A 169 9.71 -16.61 -32.16
N ASN A 170 8.43 -16.92 -31.97
CA ASN A 170 7.58 -17.40 -33.07
C ASN A 170 7.46 -16.35 -34.16
N SER A 171 7.21 -15.07 -33.84
CA SER A 171 7.10 -14.02 -34.88
C SER A 171 8.38 -13.83 -35.70
N ILE A 172 9.56 -14.11 -35.12
CA ILE A 172 10.85 -14.06 -35.82
C ILE A 172 11.10 -15.34 -36.62
N LEU A 173 10.74 -16.51 -36.06
CA LEU A 173 11.07 -17.82 -36.64
C LEU A 173 9.96 -18.40 -37.54
N THR A 174 8.76 -17.81 -37.57
CA THR A 174 7.66 -18.20 -38.48
C THR A 174 7.46 -17.20 -39.62
N ALA A 175 8.40 -16.29 -39.84
CA ALA A 175 8.45 -15.56 -41.11
C ALA A 175 8.63 -16.58 -42.24
N GLU A 176 7.56 -16.80 -42.99
CA GLU A 176 7.52 -17.67 -44.16
C GLU A 176 8.67 -17.29 -45.10
N ASN A 177 9.52 -18.27 -45.42
CA ASN A 177 10.38 -18.22 -46.60
C ASN A 177 9.47 -18.21 -47.84
N GLN A 178 8.86 -17.07 -48.14
CA GLN A 178 8.41 -16.76 -49.50
C GLN A 178 9.60 -16.13 -50.23
N ILE A 179 10.55 -16.98 -50.59
CA ILE A 179 11.45 -16.70 -51.70
C ILE A 179 10.96 -17.56 -52.86
N LEU A 180 10.53 -16.83 -53.91
CA LEU A 180 10.01 -17.24 -55.23
C LEU A 180 8.50 -17.48 -55.31
#